data_AF-A0A090T5F4-F1
#
_entry.id   AF-A0A090T5F4-F1
#
_cell.length_a   1.000
_cell.length_b   1.000
_cell.length_c   1.000
_cell.angle_alpha   90.00
_cell.angle_beta   90.00
_cell.angle_gamma   90.00
#
_symmetry.space_group_name_H-M   'P 1'
#
loop_
_entity.id
_entity.type
_entity.pdbx_description
1 polymer ?
#
loop_
_entity_poly.entity_id
_entity_poly.type
_entity_poly.pdbx_seq_one_letter_code
_entity_poly.pdbx_strand_id
1 'polypeptide(L)'
;MKEWKDLAPKYILMVYRHYVHSNDLSVVQACWPAIVESVEYLTALIEEGDTLPLTRGTDDTFDNLASHGISIYCASLWSAGLKAAGKLAKLMDEKDLADWYQQRSSAALDTLERALWDERNGYYHFFATPVQAKHLTGQTNDALQSLDLTLTGDKTEDKKVINAYLDNVDLESELSMFEQRVSKKHRLLELAPDVFTAAYKDILLDSDNSFGDALLADSYLKLIGDKGLFEDHKVARTLDYIYRTNFKENSPKLGVANMTLCDGAPHDAFQAQDVWIGVQFSTATALKLAGKQQQAEALIDSVYTALYHYAKIPFAAPEGFNCSVAVSQSDLVEQFGVAESTAEQWLQSLKATNCILADDRVNPDLTSDFAEFRSVFTEAMADEQAVKLHTWLLNTGLKYTAGRYFRPGMIFSYLY
;
A
#
# COMPACT_ATOMS: atom_id res chain seq x y z
N MET A 1 -20.57 10.37 5.46
CA MET A 1 -19.81 9.30 6.14
C MET A 1 -18.83 8.75 5.10
N LYS A 2 -17.55 8.57 5.41
CA LYS A 2 -16.63 7.92 4.44
C LYS A 2 -17.04 6.45 4.31
N GLU A 3 -17.12 5.93 3.09
CA GLU A 3 -17.51 4.55 2.81
C GLU A 3 -16.28 3.64 2.92
N TRP A 4 -15.78 3.41 4.14
CA TRP A 4 -14.55 2.64 4.31
C TRP A 4 -14.74 1.17 3.91
N LYS A 5 -13.83 0.66 3.05
CA LYS A 5 -13.93 -0.68 2.45
C LYS A 5 -13.27 -1.76 3.32
N ASP A 6 -12.43 -1.37 4.27
CA ASP A 6 -11.62 -2.27 5.10
C ASP A 6 -12.28 -2.69 6.42
N LEU A 7 -13.20 -1.89 6.97
CA LEU A 7 -13.80 -2.13 8.29
C LEU A 7 -14.62 -3.42 8.36
N ALA A 8 -15.52 -3.64 7.41
CA ALA A 8 -16.36 -4.83 7.35
C ALA A 8 -15.54 -6.14 7.26
N PRO A 9 -14.58 -6.30 6.33
CA PRO A 9 -13.77 -7.51 6.28
C PRO A 9 -12.89 -7.67 7.53
N LYS A 10 -12.33 -6.59 8.09
CA LYS A 10 -11.59 -6.63 9.36
C LYS A 10 -12.46 -7.16 10.51
N TYR A 11 -13.69 -6.67 10.63
CA TYR A 11 -14.63 -7.14 11.65
C TYR A 11 -14.90 -8.65 11.53
N ILE A 12 -15.22 -9.13 10.32
CA ILE A 12 -15.49 -10.54 10.06
C ILE A 12 -14.28 -11.41 10.39
N LEU A 13 -13.08 -10.99 9.96
CA LEU A 13 -11.82 -11.66 10.26
C LEU A 13 -11.56 -11.72 11.77
N MET A 14 -11.84 -10.64 12.50
CA MET A 14 -11.68 -10.59 13.96
C MET A 14 -12.63 -11.54 14.70
N VAL A 15 -13.90 -11.64 14.26
CA VAL A 15 -14.86 -12.60 14.85
C VAL A 15 -14.42 -14.03 14.59
N TYR A 16 -13.99 -14.34 13.35
CA TYR A 16 -13.50 -15.68 13.04
C TYR A 16 -12.21 -16.02 13.79
N ARG A 17 -11.26 -15.07 13.90
CA ARG A 17 -10.06 -15.22 14.73
C ARG A 17 -10.43 -15.53 16.18
N HIS A 18 -11.39 -14.80 16.75
CA HIS A 18 -11.85 -15.05 18.12
C HIS A 18 -12.32 -16.51 18.26
N TYR A 19 -13.21 -16.97 17.39
CA TYR A 19 -13.70 -18.35 17.41
C TYR A 19 -12.58 -19.38 17.28
N VAL A 20 -11.63 -19.20 16.36
CA VAL A 20 -10.48 -20.13 16.19
C VAL A 20 -9.68 -20.29 17.49
N HIS A 21 -9.55 -19.23 18.29
CA HIS A 21 -8.76 -19.27 19.53
C HIS A 21 -9.56 -19.71 20.76
N SER A 22 -10.84 -19.33 20.86
CA SER A 22 -11.66 -19.59 22.05
C SER A 22 -12.58 -20.80 21.91
N ASN A 23 -12.88 -21.21 20.68
CA ASN A 23 -13.99 -22.11 20.33
C ASN A 23 -15.36 -21.62 20.86
N ASP A 24 -15.50 -20.32 21.12
CA ASP A 24 -16.72 -19.72 21.66
C ASP A 24 -17.72 -19.42 20.52
N LEU A 25 -18.65 -20.34 20.32
CA LEU A 25 -19.72 -20.19 19.34
C LEU A 25 -20.73 -19.08 19.72
N SER A 26 -20.84 -18.70 20.99
CA SER A 26 -21.83 -17.72 21.42
C SER A 26 -21.53 -16.32 20.87
N VAL A 27 -20.25 -15.95 20.78
CA VAL A 27 -19.81 -14.69 20.15
C VAL A 27 -20.13 -14.71 18.66
N VAL A 28 -19.89 -15.84 17.98
CA VAL A 28 -20.25 -16.00 16.55
C VAL A 28 -21.75 -15.81 16.35
N GLN A 29 -22.58 -16.49 17.15
CA GLN A 29 -24.04 -16.37 17.07
C GLN A 29 -24.52 -14.94 17.34
N ALA A 30 -23.95 -14.26 18.33
CA ALA A 30 -24.29 -12.87 18.65
C ALA A 30 -23.88 -11.89 17.54
N CYS A 31 -22.75 -12.15 16.87
CA CYS A 31 -22.22 -11.31 15.79
C CYS A 31 -22.79 -11.67 14.42
N TRP A 32 -23.47 -12.80 14.26
CA TRP A 32 -23.89 -13.34 12.97
C TRP A 32 -24.74 -12.36 12.14
N PRO A 33 -25.78 -11.69 12.70
CA PRO A 33 -26.54 -10.71 11.94
C PRO A 33 -25.67 -9.57 11.39
N ALA A 34 -24.75 -9.06 12.21
CA ALA A 34 -23.84 -7.98 11.82
C ALA A 34 -22.81 -8.43 10.76
N ILE A 35 -22.39 -9.71 10.77
CA ILE A 35 -21.54 -10.29 9.73
C ILE A 35 -22.28 -10.30 8.39
N VAL A 36 -23.52 -10.77 8.36
CA VAL A 36 -24.33 -10.82 7.14
C VAL A 36 -24.56 -9.41 6.60
N GLU A 37 -24.99 -8.47 7.45
CA GLU A 37 -25.19 -7.06 7.09
C GLU A 37 -23.90 -6.40 6.57
N SER A 38 -22.74 -6.75 7.13
CA SER A 38 -21.44 -6.23 6.68
C SER A 38 -21.11 -6.68 5.26
N VAL A 39 -21.39 -7.95 4.92
CA VAL A 39 -21.17 -8.48 3.56
C VAL A 39 -22.18 -7.89 2.58
N GLU A 40 -23.44 -7.74 2.98
CA GLU A 40 -24.50 -7.12 2.18
C GLU A 40 -24.19 -5.65 1.88
N TYR A 41 -23.74 -4.90 2.90
CA TYR A 41 -23.37 -3.49 2.75
C TYR A 41 -22.28 -3.30 1.70
N LEU A 42 -21.16 -4.04 1.80
CA LEU A 42 -20.10 -3.93 0.80
C LEU A 42 -20.54 -4.47 -0.56
N THR A 43 -21.37 -5.50 -0.61
CA THR A 43 -21.93 -6.02 -1.86
C THR A 43 -22.79 -4.98 -2.57
N ALA A 44 -23.54 -4.15 -1.84
CA ALA A 44 -24.33 -3.06 -2.42
C ALA A 44 -23.49 -1.94 -3.07
N LEU A 45 -22.18 -1.88 -2.76
CA LEU A 45 -21.23 -0.95 -3.39
C LEU A 45 -20.58 -1.52 -4.66
N ILE A 46 -20.82 -2.79 -4.98
CA ILE A 46 -20.25 -3.48 -6.14
C ILE A 46 -21.21 -3.33 -7.31
N GLU A 47 -20.74 -2.77 -8.42
CA GLU A 47 -21.56 -2.64 -9.63
C GLU A 47 -21.86 -4.03 -10.22
N GLU A 48 -22.98 -4.13 -10.94
CA GLU A 48 -23.35 -5.35 -11.64
C GLU A 48 -22.20 -5.87 -12.53
N GLY A 49 -21.92 -7.16 -12.42
CA GLY A 49 -20.82 -7.81 -13.16
C GLY A 49 -19.43 -7.64 -12.55
N ASP A 50 -19.25 -6.84 -11.50
CA ASP A 50 -17.98 -6.72 -10.77
C ASP A 50 -17.92 -7.65 -9.55
N THR A 51 -16.70 -7.89 -9.05
CA THR A 51 -16.46 -8.80 -7.91
C THR A 51 -15.92 -8.08 -6.66
N LEU A 52 -15.54 -6.81 -6.79
CA LEU A 52 -14.81 -6.05 -5.79
C LEU A 52 -15.47 -4.69 -5.49
N PRO A 53 -15.56 -4.28 -4.21
CA PRO A 53 -15.92 -2.91 -3.88
C PRO A 53 -14.72 -2.00 -4.18
N LEU A 54 -14.90 -1.05 -5.10
CA LEU A 54 -13.82 -0.18 -5.57
C LEU A 54 -13.56 0.97 -4.58
N THR A 55 -12.28 1.32 -4.38
CA THR A 55 -11.87 2.48 -3.59
C THR A 55 -12.00 3.78 -4.38
N ARG A 56 -12.29 4.89 -3.70
CA ARG A 56 -12.52 6.22 -4.29
C ARG A 56 -11.83 7.32 -3.48
N GLY A 57 -10.54 7.15 -3.24
CA GLY A 57 -9.72 8.06 -2.45
C GLY A 57 -9.32 7.43 -1.12
N THR A 58 -9.62 8.10 -0.01
CA THR A 58 -9.20 7.70 1.36
C THR A 58 -10.30 6.89 2.06
N ASP A 59 -10.58 5.73 1.48
CA ASP A 59 -11.67 4.82 1.87
C ASP A 59 -11.19 3.65 2.75
N ASP A 60 -10.11 3.83 3.49
CA ASP A 60 -9.57 2.83 4.41
C ASP A 60 -8.77 3.50 5.54
N THR A 61 -8.14 2.67 6.38
CA THR A 61 -7.34 3.12 7.52
C THR A 61 -6.16 4.05 7.15
N PHE A 62 -5.69 4.05 5.89
CA PHE A 62 -4.70 4.99 5.39
C PHE A 62 -5.42 6.25 4.89
N ASP A 63 -5.98 7.00 5.84
CA ASP A 63 -6.95 8.07 5.61
C ASP A 63 -6.40 9.34 4.93
N ASN A 64 -5.10 9.39 4.64
CA ASN A 64 -4.38 10.38 3.82
C ASN A 64 -3.51 9.73 2.72
N LEU A 65 -3.77 8.46 2.38
CA LEU A 65 -3.17 7.78 1.23
C LEU A 65 -4.30 7.31 0.30
N ALA A 66 -4.46 8.01 -0.82
CA ALA A 66 -5.57 7.73 -1.73
C ALA A 66 -5.30 6.52 -2.63
N SER A 67 -6.29 5.64 -2.76
CA SER A 67 -6.32 4.61 -3.81
C SER A 67 -7.61 4.73 -4.64
N HIS A 68 -7.56 4.28 -5.90
CA HIS A 68 -8.69 4.34 -6.81
C HIS A 68 -8.88 3.00 -7.52
N GLY A 69 -10.10 2.47 -7.51
CA GLY A 69 -10.41 1.20 -8.15
C GLY A 69 -10.06 -0.02 -7.28
N ILE A 70 -9.29 -0.95 -7.83
CA ILE A 70 -8.89 -2.19 -7.18
C ILE A 70 -7.59 -1.91 -6.43
N SER A 71 -7.64 -1.74 -5.11
CA SER A 71 -6.43 -1.61 -4.28
C SER A 71 -6.02 -2.94 -3.67
N ILE A 72 -4.71 -3.20 -3.59
CA ILE A 72 -4.18 -4.45 -3.02
C ILE A 72 -4.66 -4.67 -1.58
N TYR A 73 -4.78 -3.59 -0.80
CA TYR A 73 -5.21 -3.64 0.60
C TYR A 73 -6.69 -4.04 0.73
N CYS A 74 -7.60 -3.28 0.14
CA CYS A 74 -9.03 -3.49 0.32
C CYS A 74 -9.53 -4.73 -0.42
N ALA A 75 -9.01 -5.01 -1.62
CA ALA A 75 -9.42 -6.18 -2.40
C ALA A 75 -8.97 -7.50 -1.74
N SER A 76 -7.77 -7.54 -1.15
CA SER A 76 -7.31 -8.73 -0.43
C SER A 76 -8.07 -8.91 0.89
N LEU A 77 -8.33 -7.84 1.64
CA LEU A 77 -9.17 -7.89 2.84
C LEU A 77 -10.59 -8.35 2.53
N TRP A 78 -11.21 -7.86 1.47
CA TRP A 78 -12.53 -8.32 1.03
C TRP A 78 -12.53 -9.82 0.72
N SER A 79 -11.54 -10.29 -0.04
CA SER A 79 -11.41 -11.71 -0.39
C SER A 79 -11.22 -12.59 0.86
N ALA A 80 -10.37 -12.18 1.80
CA ALA A 80 -10.17 -12.87 3.07
C ALA A 80 -11.39 -12.81 3.99
N GLY A 81 -12.07 -11.66 4.05
CA GLY A 81 -13.29 -11.46 4.83
C GLY A 81 -14.42 -12.37 4.35
N LEU A 82 -14.63 -12.47 3.04
CA LEU A 82 -15.59 -13.42 2.46
C LEU A 82 -15.22 -14.88 2.76
N LYS A 83 -13.94 -15.23 2.68
CA LYS A 83 -13.46 -16.58 3.04
C LYS A 83 -13.78 -16.91 4.49
N ALA A 84 -13.50 -15.99 5.42
CA ALA A 84 -13.84 -16.12 6.84
C ALA A 84 -15.37 -16.15 7.08
N ALA A 85 -16.14 -15.32 6.38
CA ALA A 85 -17.60 -15.35 6.41
C ALA A 85 -18.14 -16.72 5.98
N GLY A 86 -17.56 -17.34 4.95
CA GLY A 86 -17.91 -18.70 4.52
C GLY A 86 -17.66 -19.75 5.60
N LYS A 87 -16.61 -19.61 6.41
CA LYS A 87 -16.37 -20.50 7.56
C LYS A 87 -17.38 -20.27 8.68
N LEU A 88 -17.66 -19.00 9.01
CA LEU A 88 -18.64 -18.62 10.02
C LEU A 88 -20.06 -19.09 9.63
N ALA A 89 -20.44 -18.96 8.36
CA ALA A 89 -21.70 -19.46 7.81
C ALA A 89 -21.88 -20.98 8.06
N LYS A 90 -20.81 -21.77 7.87
CA LYS A 90 -20.84 -23.22 8.17
C LYS A 90 -21.08 -23.50 9.65
N LEU A 91 -20.56 -22.66 10.56
CA LEU A 91 -20.83 -22.79 11.99
C LEU A 91 -22.28 -22.50 12.35
N MET A 92 -22.96 -21.68 11.53
CA MET A 92 -24.38 -21.35 11.67
C MET A 92 -25.32 -22.29 10.90
N ASP A 93 -24.79 -23.37 10.31
CA ASP A 93 -25.51 -24.31 9.42
C ASP A 93 -26.09 -23.67 8.13
N GLU A 94 -25.54 -22.53 7.72
CA GLU A 94 -25.93 -21.77 6.52
C GLU A 94 -25.08 -22.19 5.31
N LYS A 95 -25.25 -23.42 4.84
CA LYS A 95 -24.36 -24.04 3.83
C LYS A 95 -24.37 -23.34 2.47
N ASP A 96 -25.55 -22.98 1.98
CA ASP A 96 -25.67 -22.32 0.67
C ASP A 96 -25.02 -20.93 0.70
N LEU A 97 -25.19 -20.20 1.80
CA LEU A 97 -24.56 -18.90 2.01
C LEU A 97 -23.03 -19.05 2.15
N ALA A 98 -22.57 -20.11 2.82
CA ALA A 98 -21.14 -20.41 2.91
C ALA A 98 -20.49 -20.62 1.54
N ASP A 99 -21.15 -21.38 0.67
CA ASP A 99 -20.68 -21.64 -0.69
C ASP A 99 -20.73 -20.36 -1.54
N TRP A 100 -21.76 -19.54 -1.38
CA TRP A 100 -21.87 -18.23 -2.03
C TRP A 100 -20.72 -17.30 -1.63
N TYR A 101 -20.40 -17.18 -0.33
CA TYR A 101 -19.26 -16.39 0.14
C TYR A 101 -17.93 -16.91 -0.40
N GLN A 102 -17.73 -18.24 -0.43
CA GLN A 102 -16.49 -18.84 -0.95
C GLN A 102 -16.30 -18.60 -2.46
N GLN A 103 -17.37 -18.70 -3.25
CA GLN A 103 -17.33 -18.42 -4.68
C GLN A 103 -16.97 -16.95 -4.93
N ARG A 104 -17.59 -16.03 -4.19
CA ARG A 104 -17.27 -14.59 -4.30
C ARG A 104 -15.86 -14.26 -3.86
N SER A 105 -15.36 -14.91 -2.79
CA SER A 105 -13.97 -14.77 -2.35
C SER A 105 -13.00 -15.14 -3.47
N SER A 106 -13.28 -16.25 -4.16
CA SER A 106 -12.43 -16.74 -5.26
C SER A 106 -12.48 -15.80 -6.46
N ALA A 107 -13.68 -15.36 -6.86
CA ALA A 107 -13.85 -14.43 -7.99
C ALA A 107 -13.28 -13.01 -7.71
N ALA A 108 -13.32 -12.56 -6.45
CA ALA A 108 -12.67 -11.33 -6.01
C ALA A 108 -11.14 -11.44 -6.11
N LEU A 109 -10.58 -12.56 -5.65
CA LEU A 109 -9.15 -12.85 -5.70
C LEU A 109 -8.66 -12.96 -7.15
N ASP A 110 -9.40 -13.64 -8.04
CA ASP A 110 -9.05 -13.76 -9.46
C ASP A 110 -9.00 -12.39 -10.16
N THR A 111 -9.90 -11.47 -9.81
CA THR A 111 -9.86 -10.09 -10.33
C THR A 111 -8.67 -9.31 -9.79
N LEU A 112 -8.37 -9.44 -8.49
CA LEU A 112 -7.18 -8.83 -7.88
C LEU A 112 -5.89 -9.31 -8.55
N GLU A 113 -5.74 -10.63 -8.68
CA GLU A 113 -4.55 -11.27 -9.26
C GLU A 113 -4.28 -10.77 -10.67
N ARG A 114 -5.29 -10.76 -11.54
CA ARG A 114 -5.13 -10.28 -12.92
C ARG A 114 -4.83 -8.79 -13.00
N ALA A 115 -5.42 -7.99 -12.10
CA ALA A 115 -5.30 -6.54 -12.16
C ALA A 115 -3.99 -6.01 -11.58
N LEU A 116 -3.41 -6.68 -10.58
CA LEU A 116 -2.33 -6.10 -9.75
C LEU A 116 -1.03 -6.91 -9.74
N TRP A 117 -1.02 -8.19 -10.10
CA TRP A 117 0.21 -8.99 -10.01
C TRP A 117 1.18 -8.68 -11.16
N ASP A 118 2.35 -8.14 -10.81
CA ASP A 118 3.45 -7.90 -11.75
C ASP A 118 4.35 -9.14 -11.82
N GLU A 119 4.14 -9.97 -12.84
CA GLU A 119 4.93 -11.19 -13.04
C GLU A 119 6.41 -10.92 -13.34
N ARG A 120 6.77 -9.75 -13.89
CA ARG A 120 8.18 -9.43 -14.20
C ARG A 120 8.92 -9.04 -12.92
N ASN A 121 8.35 -8.12 -12.14
CA ASN A 121 9.00 -7.54 -10.98
C ASN A 121 8.71 -8.32 -9.68
N GLY A 122 7.66 -9.14 -9.66
CA GLY A 122 7.34 -10.04 -8.56
C GLY A 122 6.69 -9.38 -7.34
N TYR A 123 5.76 -8.46 -7.55
CA TYR A 123 5.00 -7.80 -6.48
C TYR A 123 3.61 -7.40 -6.97
N TYR A 124 2.76 -6.97 -6.04
CA TYR A 124 1.45 -6.41 -6.38
C TYR A 124 1.51 -4.88 -6.43
N HIS A 125 1.02 -4.30 -7.51
CA HIS A 125 0.82 -2.86 -7.68
C HIS A 125 -0.17 -2.32 -6.63
N PHE A 126 0.00 -1.07 -6.18
CA PHE A 126 -0.83 -0.51 -5.12
C PHE A 126 -2.32 -0.45 -5.50
N PHE A 127 -2.63 0.04 -6.71
CA PHE A 127 -3.98 -0.06 -7.26
C PHE A 127 -4.02 0.04 -8.79
N ALA A 128 -5.13 -0.45 -9.35
CA ALA A 128 -5.51 -0.25 -10.75
C ALA A 128 -6.98 0.18 -10.84
N THR A 129 -7.27 1.18 -11.68
CA THR A 129 -8.62 1.67 -11.93
C THR A 129 -9.25 0.96 -13.13
N PRO A 130 -10.30 0.13 -12.93
CA PRO A 130 -10.97 -0.55 -14.03
C PRO A 130 -11.97 0.36 -14.76
N VAL A 131 -12.32 -0.03 -15.99
CA VAL A 131 -13.48 0.50 -16.70
C VAL A 131 -14.76 0.06 -16.01
N GLN A 132 -15.67 0.99 -15.78
CA GLN A 132 -16.98 0.79 -15.16
C GLN A 132 -18.07 1.10 -16.19
N ALA A 133 -19.31 0.65 -15.93
CA ALA A 133 -20.41 0.84 -16.87
C ALA A 133 -20.67 2.33 -17.17
N LYS A 134 -20.47 3.21 -16.19
CA LYS A 134 -20.60 4.67 -16.34
C LYS A 134 -19.59 5.28 -17.33
N HIS A 135 -18.48 4.60 -17.61
CA HIS A 135 -17.47 5.05 -18.58
C HIS A 135 -17.85 4.73 -20.03
N LEU A 136 -18.88 3.92 -20.25
CA LEU A 136 -19.31 3.48 -21.57
C LEU A 136 -20.61 4.18 -22.00
N THR A 137 -20.69 4.60 -23.26
CA THR A 137 -21.90 5.19 -23.85
C THR A 137 -22.96 4.13 -24.18
N GLY A 138 -22.52 2.89 -24.47
CA GLY A 138 -23.34 1.81 -25.03
C GLY A 138 -23.27 1.76 -26.57
N GLN A 139 -22.44 2.61 -27.18
CA GLN A 139 -22.13 2.55 -28.61
C GLN A 139 -21.00 1.53 -28.86
N THR A 140 -20.97 0.98 -30.06
CA THR A 140 -19.92 0.08 -30.55
C THR A 140 -19.12 0.77 -31.64
N ASN A 141 -17.84 0.41 -31.80
CA ASN A 141 -16.99 0.97 -32.86
C ASN A 141 -16.05 -0.11 -33.41
N ASP A 142 -16.15 -0.38 -34.72
CA ASP A 142 -15.37 -1.42 -35.40
C ASP A 142 -13.85 -1.17 -35.38
N ALA A 143 -13.40 0.07 -35.12
CA ALA A 143 -11.98 0.37 -34.96
C ALA A 143 -11.32 -0.45 -33.82
N LEU A 144 -12.09 -0.82 -32.80
CA LEU A 144 -11.63 -1.65 -31.68
C LEU A 144 -11.32 -3.10 -32.07
N GLN A 145 -11.79 -3.57 -33.23
CA GLN A 145 -11.43 -4.90 -33.76
C GLN A 145 -9.93 -5.00 -34.05
N SER A 146 -9.23 -3.88 -34.29
CA SER A 146 -7.77 -3.85 -34.42
C SER A 146 -7.01 -4.21 -33.13
N LEU A 147 -7.71 -4.23 -31.99
CA LEU A 147 -7.23 -4.67 -30.68
C LEU A 147 -7.84 -6.03 -30.28
N ASP A 148 -8.46 -6.73 -31.23
CA ASP A 148 -9.24 -7.96 -31.00
C ASP A 148 -10.43 -7.76 -30.04
N LEU A 149 -11.01 -6.55 -30.00
CA LEU A 149 -12.17 -6.23 -29.17
C LEU A 149 -13.44 -6.09 -30.01
N THR A 150 -14.48 -6.84 -29.64
CA THR A 150 -15.83 -6.71 -30.20
C THR A 150 -16.79 -6.34 -29.08
N LEU A 151 -17.38 -5.14 -29.18
CA LEU A 151 -18.37 -4.65 -28.23
C LEU A 151 -19.78 -4.95 -28.71
N THR A 152 -20.69 -5.15 -27.77
CA THR A 152 -22.08 -5.57 -27.98
C THR A 152 -23.08 -4.42 -27.78
N GLY A 153 -22.66 -3.35 -27.11
CA GLY A 153 -23.53 -2.26 -26.65
C GLY A 153 -24.10 -2.51 -25.24
N ASP A 154 -23.98 -3.73 -24.72
CA ASP A 154 -24.26 -4.02 -23.31
C ASP A 154 -23.07 -3.57 -22.45
N LYS A 155 -23.27 -2.51 -21.66
CA LYS A 155 -22.19 -1.90 -20.87
C LYS A 155 -21.59 -2.85 -19.83
N THR A 156 -22.35 -3.83 -19.35
CA THR A 156 -21.88 -4.79 -18.35
C THR A 156 -20.98 -5.85 -18.99
N GLU A 157 -21.33 -6.33 -20.18
CA GLU A 157 -20.48 -7.26 -20.93
C GLU A 157 -19.27 -6.56 -21.55
N ASP A 158 -19.47 -5.37 -22.12
CA ASP A 158 -18.43 -4.60 -22.79
C ASP A 158 -17.33 -4.17 -21.81
N LYS A 159 -17.67 -3.76 -20.57
CA LYS A 159 -16.64 -3.43 -19.56
C LYS A 159 -15.79 -4.65 -19.18
N LYS A 160 -16.36 -5.87 -19.17
CA LYS A 160 -15.61 -7.09 -18.86
C LYS A 160 -14.58 -7.38 -19.94
N VAL A 161 -14.98 -7.28 -21.21
CA VAL A 161 -14.10 -7.47 -22.37
C VAL A 161 -12.97 -6.44 -22.36
N ILE A 162 -13.30 -5.17 -22.13
CA ILE A 162 -12.29 -4.10 -22.07
C ILE A 162 -11.32 -4.30 -20.90
N ASN A 163 -11.82 -4.61 -19.69
CA ASN A 163 -10.95 -4.83 -18.54
C ASN A 163 -10.05 -6.06 -18.73
N ALA A 164 -10.54 -7.15 -19.34
CA ALA A 164 -9.69 -8.30 -19.66
C ALA A 164 -8.53 -7.92 -20.61
N TYR A 165 -8.78 -7.04 -21.58
CA TYR A 165 -7.73 -6.50 -22.46
C TYR A 165 -6.73 -5.61 -21.72
N LEU A 166 -7.21 -4.76 -20.80
CA LEU A 166 -6.38 -3.92 -19.96
C LEU A 166 -5.52 -4.73 -18.97
N ASP A 167 -6.05 -5.84 -18.46
CA ASP A 167 -5.37 -6.72 -17.50
C ASP A 167 -4.37 -7.67 -18.20
N ASN A 168 -4.47 -7.87 -19.52
CA ASN A 168 -3.50 -8.67 -20.26
C ASN A 168 -2.12 -7.97 -20.28
N VAL A 169 -1.03 -8.70 -20.07
CA VAL A 169 0.34 -8.16 -20.05
C VAL A 169 1.21 -8.93 -21.03
N ASP A 170 1.85 -8.22 -21.94
CA ASP A 170 2.88 -8.79 -22.81
C ASP A 170 4.21 -8.83 -22.05
N LEU A 171 4.62 -10.03 -21.65
CA LEU A 171 5.85 -10.25 -20.89
C LEU A 171 7.13 -10.08 -21.74
N GLU A 172 7.01 -10.05 -23.06
CA GLU A 172 8.13 -9.82 -23.99
C GLU A 172 8.33 -8.33 -24.31
N SER A 173 7.38 -7.46 -23.95
CA SER A 173 7.46 -6.01 -24.18
C SER A 173 8.44 -5.33 -23.24
N GLU A 174 9.23 -4.37 -23.71
CA GLU A 174 10.10 -3.55 -22.84
C GLU A 174 9.30 -2.69 -21.85
N LEU A 175 8.02 -2.40 -22.14
CA LEU A 175 7.14 -1.64 -21.25
C LEU A 175 6.75 -2.46 -20.01
N SER A 176 6.74 -1.81 -18.85
CA SER A 176 6.18 -2.36 -17.61
C SER A 176 4.68 -2.66 -17.74
N MET A 177 4.16 -3.50 -16.85
CA MET A 177 2.72 -3.78 -16.75
C MET A 177 1.89 -2.49 -16.64
N PHE A 178 2.36 -1.53 -15.83
CA PHE A 178 1.71 -0.24 -15.65
C PHE A 178 1.70 0.60 -16.94
N GLU A 179 2.86 0.75 -17.60
CA GLU A 179 2.97 1.50 -18.85
C GLU A 179 2.13 0.88 -19.97
N GLN A 180 2.10 -0.46 -20.05
CA GLN A 180 1.22 -1.16 -21.00
C GLN A 180 -0.24 -0.84 -20.72
N ARG A 181 -0.68 -0.93 -19.46
CA ARG A 181 -2.07 -0.65 -19.09
C ARG A 181 -2.47 0.79 -19.37
N VAL A 182 -1.62 1.76 -19.04
CA VAL A 182 -1.83 3.19 -19.33
C VAL A 182 -1.89 3.42 -20.84
N SER A 183 -0.94 2.89 -21.60
CA SER A 183 -0.91 2.98 -23.07
C SER A 183 -2.19 2.40 -23.70
N LYS A 184 -2.64 1.24 -23.22
CA LYS A 184 -3.90 0.62 -23.67
C LYS A 184 -5.11 1.49 -23.39
N LYS A 185 -5.20 2.12 -22.20
CA LYS A 185 -6.30 3.03 -21.86
C LYS A 185 -6.35 4.24 -22.80
N HIS A 186 -5.20 4.84 -23.12
CA HIS A 186 -5.11 5.92 -24.09
C HIS A 186 -5.50 5.45 -25.49
N ARG A 187 -5.00 4.30 -25.91
CA ARG A 187 -5.27 3.73 -27.24
C ARG A 187 -6.75 3.47 -27.48
N LEU A 188 -7.48 2.97 -26.47
CA LEU A 188 -8.93 2.79 -26.52
C LEU A 188 -9.64 4.11 -26.81
N LEU A 189 -9.30 5.17 -26.07
CA LEU A 189 -9.92 6.49 -26.23
C LEU A 189 -9.60 7.15 -27.57
N GLU A 190 -8.38 6.95 -28.10
CA GLU A 190 -7.97 7.44 -29.42
C GLU A 190 -8.71 6.74 -30.57
N LEU A 191 -8.87 5.42 -30.49
CA LEU A 191 -9.49 4.62 -31.55
C LEU A 191 -11.01 4.79 -31.62
N ALA A 192 -11.67 4.87 -30.46
CA ALA A 192 -13.12 4.85 -30.37
C ALA A 192 -13.64 5.85 -29.32
N PRO A 193 -13.43 7.17 -29.51
CA PRO A 193 -13.81 8.18 -28.52
C PRO A 193 -15.32 8.24 -28.23
N ASP A 194 -16.15 7.81 -29.17
CA ASP A 194 -17.62 7.74 -29.09
C ASP A 194 -18.14 6.58 -28.22
N VAL A 195 -17.32 5.56 -27.95
CA VAL A 195 -17.62 4.46 -27.03
C VAL A 195 -17.55 4.92 -25.57
N PHE A 196 -16.76 5.96 -25.29
CA PHE A 196 -16.45 6.38 -23.92
C PHE A 196 -17.16 7.67 -23.52
N THR A 197 -17.64 7.73 -22.28
CA THR A 197 -18.16 8.96 -21.69
C THR A 197 -17.00 9.86 -21.23
N ALA A 198 -17.29 11.13 -20.91
CA ALA A 198 -16.28 12.04 -20.37
C ALA A 198 -15.60 11.53 -19.09
N ALA A 199 -16.30 10.74 -18.28
CA ALA A 199 -15.78 10.15 -17.04
C ALA A 199 -14.68 9.10 -17.25
N TYR A 200 -14.49 8.60 -18.49
CA TYR A 200 -13.38 7.69 -18.79
C TYR A 200 -12.00 8.34 -18.57
N LYS A 201 -11.91 9.67 -18.69
CA LYS A 201 -10.64 10.38 -18.46
C LYS A 201 -10.18 10.30 -17.00
N ASP A 202 -11.10 10.08 -16.07
CA ASP A 202 -10.81 10.01 -14.65
C ASP A 202 -10.14 8.68 -14.25
N ILE A 203 -10.15 7.67 -15.13
CA ILE A 203 -9.57 6.34 -14.85
C ILE A 203 -8.15 6.15 -15.40
N LEU A 204 -7.53 7.21 -15.92
CA LEU A 204 -6.12 7.18 -16.35
C LEU A 204 -5.13 7.15 -15.16
N LEU A 205 -5.66 7.00 -13.94
CA LEU A 205 -4.92 6.87 -12.70
C LEU A 205 -4.76 5.39 -12.35
N ASP A 206 -3.56 4.85 -12.53
CA ASP A 206 -3.12 3.56 -11.96
C ASP A 206 -1.88 3.83 -11.08
N SER A 207 -1.49 2.87 -10.25
CA SER A 207 -0.31 3.03 -9.38
C SER A 207 0.47 1.74 -9.27
N ASP A 208 1.71 1.76 -9.76
CA ASP A 208 2.74 0.73 -9.60
C ASP A 208 3.54 0.90 -8.31
N ASN A 209 3.09 1.76 -7.40
CA ASN A 209 3.77 1.96 -6.12
C ASN A 209 3.83 0.66 -5.30
N SER A 210 4.88 0.52 -4.49
CA SER A 210 5.05 -0.62 -3.60
C SER A 210 4.43 -0.35 -2.24
N PHE A 211 3.45 -1.14 -1.83
CA PHE A 211 2.72 -0.97 -0.59
C PHE A 211 3.18 -1.96 0.50
N GLY A 212 3.64 -1.45 1.64
CA GLY A 212 4.30 -2.24 2.69
C GLY A 212 3.41 -3.28 3.37
N ASP A 213 2.09 -3.05 3.38
CA ASP A 213 1.10 -3.93 4.02
C ASP A 213 0.28 -4.76 3.01
N ALA A 214 0.81 -4.95 1.79
CA ALA A 214 0.14 -5.67 0.70
C ALA A 214 -0.28 -7.11 1.04
N LEU A 215 0.40 -7.76 1.99
CA LEU A 215 0.20 -9.15 2.37
C LEU A 215 -0.49 -9.33 3.74
N LEU A 216 -1.10 -8.28 4.28
CA LEU A 216 -1.80 -8.34 5.57
C LEU A 216 -2.85 -9.46 5.58
N ALA A 217 -3.76 -9.44 4.61
CA ALA A 217 -4.88 -10.39 4.55
C ALA A 217 -4.41 -11.85 4.42
N ASP A 218 -3.35 -12.09 3.63
CA ASP A 218 -2.74 -13.41 3.46
C ASP A 218 -2.15 -13.94 4.77
N SER A 219 -1.31 -13.12 5.41
CA SER A 219 -0.65 -13.48 6.66
C SER A 219 -1.66 -13.65 7.80
N TYR A 220 -2.74 -12.87 7.82
CA TYR A 220 -3.83 -13.01 8.79
C TYR A 220 -4.54 -14.35 8.68
N LEU A 221 -4.87 -14.81 7.47
CA LEU A 221 -5.49 -16.11 7.25
C LEU A 221 -4.57 -17.26 7.71
N LYS A 222 -3.28 -17.18 7.38
CA LYS A 222 -2.28 -18.16 7.81
C LYS A 222 -2.18 -18.23 9.34
N LEU A 223 -2.23 -17.07 10.00
CA LEU A 223 -2.19 -16.97 11.46
C LEU A 223 -3.35 -17.66 12.19
N ILE A 224 -4.54 -17.65 11.58
CA ILE A 224 -5.72 -18.31 12.14
C ILE A 224 -5.88 -19.75 11.63
N GLY A 225 -4.81 -20.34 11.10
CA GLY A 225 -4.77 -21.74 10.68
C GLY A 225 -5.47 -22.04 9.36
N ASP A 226 -5.80 -21.02 8.55
CA ASP A 226 -6.34 -21.21 7.19
C ASP A 226 -5.21 -21.13 6.15
N LYS A 227 -5.50 -21.56 4.92
CA LYS A 227 -4.64 -21.29 3.77
C LYS A 227 -4.63 -19.77 3.51
N GLY A 228 -3.47 -19.24 3.14
CA GLY A 228 -3.36 -17.87 2.62
C GLY A 228 -4.22 -17.63 1.37
N LEU A 229 -4.22 -16.39 0.89
CA LEU A 229 -4.84 -16.00 -0.37
C LEU A 229 -3.94 -16.36 -1.55
N PHE A 230 -2.66 -16.05 -1.44
CA PHE A 230 -1.74 -16.03 -2.57
C PHE A 230 -0.88 -17.29 -2.62
N GLU A 231 -0.33 -17.58 -3.80
CA GLU A 231 0.65 -18.65 -3.95
C GLU A 231 1.96 -18.31 -3.23
N ASP A 232 2.58 -19.31 -2.60
CA ASP A 232 3.75 -19.10 -1.73
C ASP A 232 4.92 -18.42 -2.46
N HIS A 233 5.10 -18.70 -3.76
CA HIS A 233 6.15 -18.08 -4.56
C HIS A 233 5.88 -16.58 -4.81
N LYS A 234 4.61 -16.17 -5.00
CA LYS A 234 4.22 -14.76 -5.15
C LYS A 234 4.37 -14.01 -3.83
N VAL A 235 4.00 -14.65 -2.72
CA VAL A 235 4.22 -14.12 -1.36
C VAL A 235 5.70 -13.87 -1.12
N ALA A 236 6.55 -14.86 -1.40
CA ALA A 236 8.00 -14.73 -1.19
C ALA A 236 8.61 -13.59 -2.02
N ARG A 237 8.24 -13.48 -3.31
CA ARG A 237 8.72 -12.42 -4.20
C ARG A 237 8.24 -11.03 -3.77
N THR A 238 6.96 -10.91 -3.41
CA THR A 238 6.39 -9.64 -2.92
C THR A 238 7.11 -9.18 -1.66
N LEU A 239 7.42 -10.10 -0.74
CA LEU A 239 8.18 -9.77 0.48
C LEU A 239 9.62 -9.35 0.19
N ASP A 240 10.30 -10.00 -0.76
CA ASP A 240 11.65 -9.61 -1.16
C ASP A 240 11.64 -8.22 -1.81
N TYR A 241 10.62 -7.92 -2.62
CA TYR A 241 10.42 -6.60 -3.20
C TYR A 241 10.21 -5.53 -2.12
N ILE A 242 9.21 -5.70 -1.23
CA ILE A 242 8.92 -4.77 -0.12
C ILE A 242 10.14 -4.58 0.79
N TYR A 243 10.85 -5.66 1.14
CA TYR A 243 12.03 -5.59 1.99
C TYR A 243 13.15 -4.75 1.34
N ARG A 244 13.31 -4.87 0.03
CA ARG A 244 14.29 -4.09 -0.73
C ARG A 244 13.85 -2.63 -0.86
N THR A 245 12.69 -2.37 -1.46
CA THR A 245 12.21 -1.02 -1.81
C THR A 245 11.81 -0.21 -0.59
N ASN A 246 10.85 -0.72 0.19
CA ASN A 246 10.24 0.04 1.27
C ASN A 246 11.13 0.13 2.50
N PHE A 247 12.06 -0.82 2.69
CA PHE A 247 12.96 -0.83 3.85
C PHE A 247 14.40 -0.47 3.48
N LYS A 248 15.12 -1.32 2.74
CA LYS A 248 16.57 -1.12 2.57
C LYS A 248 16.93 0.10 1.72
N GLU A 249 16.19 0.38 0.66
CA GLU A 249 16.42 1.53 -0.23
C GLU A 249 15.78 2.82 0.33
N ASN A 250 14.60 2.71 0.95
CA ASN A 250 13.85 3.88 1.40
C ASN A 250 14.14 4.32 2.85
N SER A 251 14.04 3.40 3.82
CA SER A 251 14.07 3.74 5.25
C SER A 251 14.91 2.75 6.10
N PRO A 252 16.20 2.56 5.76
CA PRO A 252 17.05 1.48 6.28
C PRO A 252 17.32 1.52 7.80
N LYS A 253 17.10 2.66 8.44
CA LYS A 253 17.28 2.85 9.89
C LYS A 253 15.98 2.74 10.70
N LEU A 254 14.85 2.53 10.03
CA LEU A 254 13.54 2.67 10.65
C LEU A 254 12.65 1.45 10.39
N GLY A 255 12.46 1.02 9.15
CA GLY A 255 11.61 -0.12 8.82
C GLY A 255 11.06 -0.04 7.40
N VAL A 256 9.93 -0.68 7.15
CA VAL A 256 9.17 -0.65 5.89
C VAL A 256 8.32 0.63 5.88
N ALA A 257 8.62 1.56 4.97
CA ALA A 257 7.72 2.67 4.64
C ALA A 257 6.39 2.14 4.12
N ASN A 258 5.28 2.78 4.50
CA ASN A 258 3.93 2.37 4.13
C ASN A 258 3.79 2.25 2.61
N MET A 259 4.37 3.18 1.84
CA MET A 259 4.41 3.10 0.39
C MET A 259 5.62 3.83 -0.20
N THR A 260 6.22 3.24 -1.24
CA THR A 260 7.26 3.88 -2.04
C THR A 260 6.85 3.90 -3.51
N LEU A 261 7.55 4.70 -4.32
CA LEU A 261 7.58 4.47 -5.76
C LEU A 261 8.16 3.07 -6.07
N CYS A 262 7.97 2.57 -7.28
CA CYS A 262 8.42 1.24 -7.69
C CYS A 262 9.96 1.08 -7.65
N ASP A 263 10.70 2.18 -7.74
CA ASP A 263 12.17 2.20 -7.61
C ASP A 263 12.66 2.33 -6.15
N GLY A 264 11.75 2.37 -5.17
CA GLY A 264 12.07 2.55 -3.75
C GLY A 264 12.21 4.02 -3.33
N ALA A 265 12.07 4.98 -4.24
CA ALA A 265 12.08 6.39 -3.88
C ALA A 265 10.84 6.77 -3.03
N PRO A 266 10.94 7.79 -2.17
CA PRO A 266 9.81 8.25 -1.37
C PRO A 266 8.69 8.78 -2.27
N HIS A 267 7.45 8.49 -1.91
CA HIS A 267 6.29 9.10 -2.54
C HIS A 267 5.93 10.42 -1.82
N ASP A 268 5.40 11.42 -2.52
CA ASP A 268 5.14 12.75 -1.96
C ASP A 268 4.05 12.78 -0.86
N ALA A 269 3.12 11.82 -0.90
CA ALA A 269 2.08 11.71 0.12
C ALA A 269 2.68 11.43 1.51
N PHE A 270 2.31 12.25 2.49
CA PHE A 270 2.82 12.17 3.86
C PHE A 270 2.72 10.77 4.48
N GLN A 271 1.55 10.12 4.39
CA GLN A 271 1.35 8.77 4.94
C GLN A 271 2.08 7.68 4.16
N ALA A 272 2.51 7.92 2.92
CA ALA A 272 3.32 6.96 2.18
C ALA A 272 4.73 6.84 2.79
N GLN A 273 5.30 8.00 3.16
CA GLN A 273 6.64 8.10 3.77
C GLN A 273 6.69 7.63 5.22
N ASP A 274 5.54 7.47 5.86
CA ASP A 274 5.47 6.97 7.23
C ASP A 274 5.89 5.51 7.32
N VAL A 275 6.61 5.18 8.39
CA VAL A 275 6.87 3.82 8.85
C VAL A 275 5.98 3.57 10.06
N TRP A 276 4.82 2.96 9.83
CA TRP A 276 3.89 2.63 10.92
C TRP A 276 4.35 1.39 11.66
N ILE A 277 4.38 1.46 13.00
CA ILE A 277 4.86 0.37 13.85
C ILE A 277 4.01 -0.91 13.65
N GLY A 278 2.69 -0.75 13.47
CA GLY A 278 1.79 -1.87 13.20
C GLY A 278 2.12 -2.60 11.89
N VAL A 279 2.46 -1.84 10.84
CA VAL A 279 2.89 -2.40 9.54
C VAL A 279 4.18 -3.20 9.70
N GLN A 280 5.11 -2.77 10.56
CA GLN A 280 6.36 -3.51 10.77
C GLN A 280 6.11 -4.90 11.33
N PHE A 281 5.20 -5.02 12.29
CA PHE A 281 4.81 -6.31 12.85
C PHE A 281 4.03 -7.17 11.86
N SER A 282 3.18 -6.56 11.03
CA SER A 282 2.50 -7.23 9.93
C SER A 282 3.50 -7.83 8.93
N THR A 283 4.42 -7.01 8.41
CA THR A 283 5.44 -7.44 7.45
C THR A 283 6.42 -8.45 8.05
N ALA A 284 6.87 -8.26 9.29
CA ALA A 284 7.72 -9.23 9.98
C ALA A 284 7.03 -10.59 10.18
N THR A 285 5.73 -10.58 10.47
CA THR A 285 4.91 -11.79 10.57
C THR A 285 4.82 -12.50 9.22
N ALA A 286 4.56 -11.75 8.13
CA ALA A 286 4.53 -12.31 6.79
C ALA A 286 5.89 -12.89 6.36
N LEU A 287 7.00 -12.19 6.65
CA LEU A 287 8.37 -12.69 6.44
C LEU A 287 8.60 -14.02 7.17
N LYS A 288 8.26 -14.09 8.46
CA LYS A 288 8.43 -15.30 9.27
C LYS A 288 7.61 -16.48 8.74
N LEU A 289 6.34 -16.24 8.38
CA LEU A 289 5.47 -17.26 7.78
C LEU A 289 5.98 -17.76 6.42
N ALA A 290 6.70 -16.92 5.68
CA ALA A 290 7.35 -17.28 4.42
C ALA A 290 8.76 -17.90 4.59
N GLY A 291 9.19 -18.20 5.83
CA GLY A 291 10.51 -18.78 6.12
C GLY A 291 11.67 -17.77 6.07
N LYS A 292 11.39 -16.47 5.97
CA LYS A 292 12.36 -15.37 5.89
C LYS A 292 12.74 -14.83 7.27
N GLN A 293 13.11 -15.74 8.18
CA GLN A 293 13.35 -15.44 9.61
C GLN A 293 14.38 -14.33 9.83
N GLN A 294 15.54 -14.39 9.15
CA GLN A 294 16.59 -13.38 9.30
C GLN A 294 16.15 -11.99 8.84
N GLN A 295 15.35 -11.91 7.78
CA GLN A 295 14.80 -10.64 7.30
C GLN A 295 13.78 -10.08 8.30
N ALA A 296 12.94 -10.92 8.90
CA ALA A 296 12.00 -10.52 9.94
C ALA A 296 12.73 -9.99 11.19
N GLU A 297 13.75 -10.68 11.67
CA GLU A 297 14.57 -10.26 12.81
C GLU A 297 15.26 -8.93 12.53
N ALA A 298 15.93 -8.80 11.38
CA ALA A 298 16.59 -7.56 10.99
C ALA A 298 15.62 -6.38 10.88
N LEU A 299 14.37 -6.60 10.44
CA LEU A 299 13.35 -5.56 10.41
C LEU A 299 12.97 -5.12 11.83
N ILE A 300 12.67 -6.07 12.72
CA ILE A 300 12.27 -5.76 14.11
C ILE A 300 13.43 -5.13 14.91
N ASP A 301 14.67 -5.56 14.69
CA ASP A 301 15.86 -4.97 15.32
C ASP A 301 16.06 -3.50 14.91
N SER A 302 15.80 -3.17 13.64
CA SER A 302 15.83 -1.78 13.18
C SER A 302 14.75 -0.93 13.86
N VAL A 303 13.52 -1.45 13.97
CA VAL A 303 12.41 -0.76 14.65
C VAL A 303 12.72 -0.57 16.14
N TYR A 304 13.25 -1.60 16.81
CA TYR A 304 13.71 -1.52 18.19
C TYR A 304 14.77 -0.44 18.36
N THR A 305 15.77 -0.43 17.50
CA THR A 305 16.85 0.57 17.55
C THR A 305 16.31 1.98 17.35
N ALA A 306 15.42 2.18 16.38
CA ALA A 306 14.78 3.46 16.14
C ALA A 306 14.00 3.95 17.37
N LEU A 307 13.17 3.08 17.97
CA LEU A 307 12.34 3.43 19.14
C LEU A 307 13.17 3.75 20.39
N TYR A 308 14.11 2.87 20.73
CA TYR A 308 14.78 2.89 22.04
C TYR A 308 16.11 3.63 22.03
N HIS A 309 16.82 3.66 20.90
CA HIS A 309 18.14 4.29 20.82
C HIS A 309 18.12 5.66 20.12
N TYR A 310 17.40 5.78 19.00
CA TYR A 310 17.36 7.05 18.24
C TYR A 310 16.30 8.00 18.82
N ALA A 311 15.05 7.57 18.88
CA ALA A 311 13.92 8.37 19.33
C ALA A 311 13.86 8.49 20.87
N LYS A 312 14.35 7.46 21.60
CA LYS A 312 14.41 7.40 23.07
C LYS A 312 13.04 7.58 23.75
N ILE A 313 12.01 6.91 23.23
CA ILE A 313 10.61 7.01 23.70
C ILE A 313 10.05 5.66 24.17
N PRO A 314 10.65 5.01 25.19
CA PRO A 314 10.36 3.63 25.55
C PRO A 314 8.91 3.34 26.02
N PHE A 315 8.17 4.36 26.45
CA PHE A 315 6.83 4.21 27.04
C PHE A 315 5.75 5.00 26.30
N ALA A 316 6.08 5.51 25.11
CA ALA A 316 5.20 6.34 24.30
C ALA A 316 5.48 6.13 22.81
N ALA A 317 5.60 4.86 22.40
CA ALA A 317 5.73 4.50 20.99
C ALA A 317 4.60 5.19 20.18
N PRO A 318 4.93 5.94 19.10
CA PRO A 318 3.94 6.62 18.27
C PRO A 318 3.21 5.61 17.40
N GLU A 319 2.30 6.10 16.56
CA GLU A 319 1.78 5.27 15.45
C GLU A 319 2.89 4.98 14.42
N GLY A 320 3.69 6.00 14.10
CA GLY A 320 4.77 5.90 13.14
C GLY A 320 5.78 7.03 13.20
N PHE A 321 6.80 6.86 12.36
CA PHE A 321 7.91 7.78 12.17
C PHE A 321 8.08 8.05 10.67
N ASN A 322 8.83 9.07 10.31
CA ASN A 322 9.28 9.29 8.94
C ASN A 322 10.79 9.59 8.93
N CYS A 323 11.54 8.88 8.09
CA CYS A 323 12.98 9.09 7.90
C CYS A 323 13.39 9.26 6.43
N SER A 324 12.43 9.50 5.54
CA SER A 324 12.64 9.67 4.11
C SER A 324 12.32 11.09 3.65
N VAL A 325 12.48 12.07 4.56
CA VAL A 325 12.13 13.47 4.33
C VAL A 325 13.22 14.15 3.50
N ALA A 326 12.82 14.71 2.37
CA ALA A 326 13.66 15.55 1.54
C ALA A 326 13.86 16.95 2.14
N VAL A 327 15.02 17.54 1.89
CA VAL A 327 15.37 18.91 2.23
C VAL A 327 15.55 19.70 0.94
N SER A 328 14.75 20.74 0.77
CA SER A 328 14.80 21.64 -0.38
C SER A 328 15.57 22.93 -0.07
N GLN A 329 15.94 23.65 -1.14
CA GLN A 329 16.46 25.01 -1.03
C GLN A 329 15.48 25.93 -0.30
N SER A 330 14.17 25.81 -0.57
CA SER A 330 13.12 26.58 0.10
C SER A 330 13.07 26.33 1.61
N ASP A 331 13.25 25.07 2.04
CA ASP A 331 13.26 24.74 3.47
C ASP A 331 14.42 25.43 4.20
N LEU A 332 15.60 25.49 3.56
CA LEU A 332 16.78 26.17 4.11
C LEU A 332 16.58 27.69 4.18
N VAL A 333 15.97 28.29 3.16
CA VAL A 333 15.62 29.73 3.17
C VAL A 333 14.64 30.02 4.31
N GLU A 334 13.58 29.23 4.43
CA GLU A 334 12.55 29.41 5.45
C GLU A 334 13.12 29.24 6.86
N GLN A 335 13.92 28.20 7.10
CA GLN A 335 14.43 27.90 8.45
C GLN A 335 15.60 28.76 8.90
N PHE A 336 16.47 29.17 7.99
CA PHE A 336 17.70 29.88 8.34
C PHE A 336 17.72 31.36 7.92
N GLY A 337 16.70 31.83 7.20
CA GLY A 337 16.58 33.23 6.78
C GLY A 337 17.73 33.66 5.85
N VAL A 338 18.30 32.74 5.09
CA VAL A 338 19.42 32.97 4.17
C VAL A 338 18.92 33.29 2.76
N ALA A 339 19.77 33.91 1.94
CA ALA A 339 19.46 34.13 0.53
C ALA A 339 19.35 32.80 -0.23
N GLU A 340 18.52 32.75 -1.27
CA GLU A 340 18.34 31.58 -2.13
C GLU A 340 19.65 31.00 -2.66
N SER A 341 20.58 31.86 -3.12
CA SER A 341 21.89 31.42 -3.63
C SER A 341 22.76 30.79 -2.53
N THR A 342 22.64 31.25 -1.29
CA THR A 342 23.35 30.67 -0.15
C THR A 342 22.73 29.33 0.25
N ALA A 343 21.40 29.23 0.27
CA ALA A 343 20.69 27.97 0.52
C ALA A 343 21.04 26.90 -0.52
N GLU A 344 21.12 27.27 -1.80
CA GLU A 344 21.52 26.36 -2.88
C GLU A 344 22.96 25.88 -2.69
N GLN A 345 23.90 26.78 -2.37
CA GLN A 345 25.28 26.42 -2.07
C GLN A 345 25.37 25.43 -0.89
N TRP A 346 24.62 25.67 0.18
CA TRP A 346 24.59 24.77 1.33
C TRP A 346 24.03 23.41 0.95
N LEU A 347 22.91 23.35 0.21
CA LEU A 347 22.31 22.09 -0.23
C LEU A 347 23.30 21.27 -1.08
N GLN A 348 23.99 21.91 -2.04
CA GLN A 348 25.00 21.23 -2.86
C GLN A 348 26.18 20.73 -2.02
N SER A 349 26.63 21.51 -1.04
CA SER A 349 27.72 21.11 -0.13
C SER A 349 27.30 19.96 0.80
N LEU A 350 26.08 19.98 1.31
CA LEU A 350 25.51 18.88 2.10
C LEU A 350 25.39 17.59 1.28
N LYS A 351 25.04 17.70 -0.02
CA LYS A 351 25.07 16.55 -0.94
C LYS A 351 26.49 16.05 -1.21
N ALA A 352 27.43 16.96 -1.48
CA ALA A 352 28.83 16.62 -1.74
C ALA A 352 29.52 15.96 -0.54
N THR A 353 29.10 16.29 0.68
CA THR A 353 29.60 15.73 1.94
C THR A 353 28.77 14.54 2.43
N ASN A 354 27.81 14.08 1.64
CA ASN A 354 26.92 12.95 1.96
C ASN A 354 26.11 13.13 3.25
N CYS A 355 25.88 14.37 3.69
CA CYS A 355 24.94 14.68 4.77
C CYS A 355 23.48 14.63 4.28
N ILE A 356 23.29 14.93 2.99
CA ILE A 356 22.05 14.78 2.23
C ILE A 356 22.35 13.86 1.05
N LEU A 357 21.42 12.96 0.72
CA LEU A 357 21.52 12.04 -0.41
C LEU A 357 21.29 12.78 -1.74
N ALA A 358 21.63 12.12 -2.86
CA ALA A 358 21.46 12.71 -4.19
C ALA A 358 19.99 13.12 -4.48
N ASP A 359 19.05 12.36 -3.92
CA ASP A 359 17.59 12.56 -4.01
C ASP A 359 17.01 13.49 -2.94
N ASP A 360 17.86 14.36 -2.35
CA ASP A 360 17.49 15.40 -1.38
C ASP A 360 17.10 14.89 0.01
N ARG A 361 17.01 13.58 0.24
CA ARG A 361 16.76 13.04 1.59
C ARG A 361 17.92 13.32 2.54
N VAL A 362 17.61 13.62 3.81
CA VAL A 362 18.65 13.58 4.85
C VAL A 362 19.25 12.18 4.89
N ASN A 363 20.58 12.07 4.88
CA ASN A 363 21.22 10.77 4.93
C ASN A 363 20.91 10.07 6.28
N PRO A 364 20.34 8.85 6.28
CA PRO A 364 20.08 8.10 7.51
C PRO A 364 21.33 7.78 8.36
N ASP A 365 22.52 7.87 7.76
CA ASP A 365 23.81 7.72 8.43
C ASP A 365 24.45 9.07 8.84
N LEU A 366 23.72 10.18 8.78
CA LEU A 366 24.19 11.48 9.26
C LEU A 366 24.65 11.35 10.73
N THR A 367 25.92 11.67 10.98
CA THR A 367 26.51 11.59 12.32
C THR A 367 25.76 12.47 13.33
N SER A 368 25.59 11.98 14.56
CA SER A 368 25.08 12.79 15.67
C SER A 368 26.17 13.63 16.35
N ASP A 369 27.44 13.43 16.00
CA ASP A 369 28.57 14.19 16.56
C ASP A 369 28.79 15.48 15.75
N PHE A 370 28.64 16.62 16.41
CA PHE A 370 28.80 17.92 15.77
C PHE A 370 30.24 18.18 15.26
N ALA A 371 31.26 17.70 15.96
CA ALA A 371 32.65 17.87 15.54
C ALA A 371 32.93 17.07 14.26
N GLU A 372 32.39 15.86 14.15
CA GLU A 372 32.47 15.06 12.94
C GLU A 372 31.72 15.73 11.79
N PHE A 373 30.49 16.21 12.01
CA PHE A 373 29.73 16.98 11.03
C PHE A 373 30.51 18.22 10.55
N ARG A 374 31.08 19.01 11.47
CA ARG A 374 31.82 20.23 11.12
C ARG A 374 33.14 19.94 10.41
N SER A 375 33.72 18.76 10.62
CA SER A 375 34.92 18.33 9.91
C SER A 375 34.68 18.07 8.42
N VAL A 376 33.46 17.66 8.05
CA VAL A 376 33.09 17.39 6.65
C VAL A 376 32.37 18.57 6.00
N PHE A 377 31.45 19.23 6.69
CA PHE A 377 30.70 20.38 6.16
C PHE A 377 31.45 21.69 6.46
N THR A 378 32.29 22.11 5.51
CA THR A 378 33.24 23.23 5.69
C THR A 378 32.75 24.57 5.14
N GLU A 379 31.46 24.71 4.85
CA GLU A 379 30.91 26.00 4.40
C GLU A 379 31.23 27.12 5.41
N ALA A 380 31.46 28.33 4.87
CA ALA A 380 31.80 29.52 5.63
C ALA A 380 30.58 29.98 6.44
N MET A 381 30.45 29.42 7.64
CA MET A 381 29.31 29.55 8.53
C MET A 381 29.79 29.69 9.97
N ALA A 382 29.13 30.53 10.77
CA ALA A 382 29.41 30.62 12.20
C ALA A 382 29.01 29.31 12.90
N ASP A 383 29.80 28.85 13.88
CA ASP A 383 29.56 27.56 14.55
C ASP A 383 28.15 27.48 15.17
N GLU A 384 27.60 28.57 15.70
CA GLU A 384 26.22 28.59 16.22
C GLU A 384 25.17 28.24 15.14
N GLN A 385 25.38 28.73 13.91
CA GLN A 385 24.49 28.45 12.78
C GLN A 385 24.70 27.02 12.27
N ALA A 386 25.94 26.52 12.28
CA ALA A 386 26.25 25.14 11.91
C ALA A 386 25.63 24.13 12.90
N VAL A 387 25.65 24.42 14.20
CA VAL A 387 24.97 23.60 15.22
C VAL A 387 23.46 23.56 14.97
N LYS A 388 22.85 24.71 14.64
CA LYS A 388 21.41 24.77 14.32
C LYS A 388 21.09 23.96 13.05
N LEU A 389 21.90 24.08 12.00
CA LEU A 389 21.74 23.31 10.77
C LEU A 389 21.84 21.80 11.03
N HIS A 390 22.89 21.38 11.74
CA HIS A 390 23.10 19.98 12.07
C HIS A 390 21.94 19.39 12.89
N THR A 391 21.51 20.12 13.93
CA THR A 391 20.37 19.72 14.77
C THR A 391 19.08 19.64 13.96
N TRP A 392 18.85 20.60 13.06
CA TRP A 392 17.68 20.61 12.20
C TRP A 392 17.67 19.45 11.20
N LEU A 393 18.82 19.12 10.60
CA LEU A 393 18.96 17.96 9.73
C LEU A 393 18.69 16.66 10.48
N LEU A 394 19.25 16.47 11.67
CA LEU A 394 18.99 15.29 12.51
C LEU A 394 17.50 15.14 12.86
N ASN A 395 16.85 16.23 13.25
CA ASN A 395 15.41 16.24 13.53
C ASN A 395 14.56 16.04 12.27
N THR A 396 15.09 16.39 11.10
CA THR A 396 14.41 16.20 9.81
C THR A 396 14.56 14.76 9.31
N GLY A 397 15.71 14.14 9.53
CA GLY A 397 15.99 12.75 9.16
C GLY A 397 15.26 11.72 10.01
N LEU A 398 14.66 12.10 11.14
CA LEU A 398 13.76 11.24 11.92
C LEU A 398 12.65 12.07 12.58
N LYS A 399 11.50 12.19 11.89
CA LYS A 399 10.32 12.93 12.37
C LYS A 399 9.29 12.01 12.99
N TYR A 400 8.60 12.51 14.01
CA TYR A 400 7.36 11.91 14.54
C TYR A 400 6.18 12.39 13.71
N THR A 401 5.34 11.47 13.22
CA THR A 401 4.33 11.81 12.22
C THR A 401 2.89 11.61 12.65
N ALA A 402 2.59 10.69 13.59
CA ALA A 402 1.21 10.47 14.02
C ALA A 402 1.06 9.98 15.48
N GLY A 403 0.15 10.63 16.21
CA GLY A 403 -0.44 10.19 17.49
C GLY A 403 0.52 10.10 18.68
N ARG A 404 0.10 10.54 19.88
CA ARG A 404 0.92 10.36 21.09
C ARG A 404 0.97 8.91 21.60
N TYR A 405 0.29 7.98 20.93
CA TYR A 405 0.16 6.58 21.35
C TYR A 405 -0.06 5.65 20.16
N PHE A 406 0.72 4.58 20.13
CA PHE A 406 0.51 3.39 19.33
C PHE A 406 -0.93 2.89 19.46
N ARG A 407 -1.63 2.67 18.35
CA ARG A 407 -2.97 2.08 18.36
C ARG A 407 -2.85 0.56 18.21
N PRO A 408 -3.12 -0.24 19.27
CA PRO A 408 -3.02 -1.71 19.21
C PRO A 408 -3.96 -2.33 18.16
N GLY A 409 -5.01 -1.61 17.77
CA GLY A 409 -5.96 -2.03 16.73
C GLY A 409 -5.35 -2.17 15.34
N MET A 410 -4.10 -1.73 15.11
CA MET A 410 -3.36 -1.91 13.85
C MET A 410 -2.50 -3.16 13.81
N ILE A 411 -2.28 -3.84 14.94
CA ILE A 411 -1.64 -5.16 14.97
C ILE A 411 -2.71 -6.21 14.72
N PHE A 412 -2.92 -6.50 13.44
CA PHE A 412 -3.84 -7.54 13.01
C PHE A 412 -3.16 -8.92 12.99
N SER A 413 -1.84 -8.95 12.71
CA SER A 413 -1.00 -10.15 12.68
C SER A 413 0.24 -9.96 13.54
N TYR A 414 0.51 -10.89 14.47
CA TYR A 414 1.72 -10.85 15.29
C TYR A 414 2.19 -12.26 15.63
N LEU A 415 3.40 -12.60 15.19
CA LEU A 415 4.13 -13.82 15.57
C LEU A 415 5.47 -13.46 16.21
N TYR A 416 5.48 -12.72 17.32
CA TYR A 416 6.71 -12.48 18.09
C TYR A 416 6.50 -12.50 19.59
#